data_AF-A0A3P7K5R4-F1
#
_entry.id   AF-A0A3P7K5R4-F1
#
_cell.length_a   1.000
_cell.length_b   1.000
_cell.length_c   1.000
_cell.angle_alpha   90.00
_cell.angle_beta   90.00
_cell.angle_gamma   90.00
#
_symmetry.space_group_name_H-M   'P 1'
#
loop_
_entity.id
_entity.type
_entity.pdbx_description
1 polymer ?
#
loop_
_entity_poly.entity_id
_entity_poly.type
_entity_poly.pdbx_seq_one_letter_code
_entity_poly.pdbx_strand_id
1 'polypeptide(L)'
;MDFSGKPQLMKFVEKLARIIRARVPLDAPFSLRFVQQMSRVLNSRPECAAPLFESLRPLKSSIISHSLARLHQIVEQHDFATVQNSVFVDMLVSAIEEEMKRLEWDMELRAEMQKNTQKCLDMVAKRLESEVKLDSENLLLGDRLRGDQLKNYRLLEIANNLAAKFPSQATSLLTFEQESVSSIMEAIRGSVFTIIASMHREMNGSKGISPYMQELLAYIGRIGFHFSHFPSTIRHTSALSSMSDYIIHIFIVHATLVRPLTDLIREQLHTDLEK
;
A
#
# COMPACT_ATOMS: atom_id res chain seq x y z
N MET A 1 -34.67 -51.01 -18.28
CA MET A 1 -35.40 -49.76 -18.55
C MET A 1 -34.75 -48.71 -17.65
N ASP A 2 -33.95 -47.75 -18.12
CA ASP A 2 -34.25 -46.76 -19.15
C ASP A 2 -32.93 -46.16 -19.71
N PHE A 3 -32.49 -46.58 -20.91
CA PHE A 3 -31.28 -46.09 -21.59
C PHE A 3 -31.59 -45.06 -22.70
N SER A 4 -32.86 -44.68 -22.87
CA SER A 4 -33.37 -43.80 -23.94
C SER A 4 -33.18 -42.30 -23.66
N GLY A 5 -33.16 -41.91 -22.37
CA GLY A 5 -33.16 -40.50 -21.97
C GLY A 5 -31.82 -39.76 -22.07
N LYS A 6 -30.68 -40.45 -21.87
CA LYS A 6 -29.35 -39.80 -21.85
C LYS A 6 -28.96 -39.13 -23.19
N PRO A 7 -29.14 -39.76 -24.36
CA PRO A 7 -28.84 -39.13 -25.66
C PRO A 7 -29.73 -37.92 -25.97
N GLN A 8 -31.00 -37.98 -25.57
CA GLN A 8 -31.97 -36.89 -25.77
C GLN A 8 -31.66 -35.70 -24.86
N LEU A 9 -31.30 -35.98 -23.60
CA LEU A 9 -30.84 -34.99 -22.63
C LEU A 9 -29.58 -34.28 -23.11
N MET A 10 -28.60 -35.01 -23.63
CA MET A 10 -27.37 -34.41 -24.19
C MET A 10 -27.67 -33.48 -25.37
N LYS A 11 -28.52 -33.90 -26.32
CA LYS A 11 -28.94 -33.03 -27.45
C LYS A 11 -29.63 -31.76 -26.97
N PHE A 12 -30.46 -31.86 -25.92
CA PHE A 12 -31.12 -30.70 -25.31
C PHE A 12 -30.11 -29.75 -24.68
N VAL A 13 -29.18 -30.27 -23.87
CA VAL A 13 -28.10 -29.51 -23.21
C VAL A 13 -27.26 -28.76 -24.24
N GLU A 14 -26.83 -29.43 -25.32
CA GLU A 14 -26.03 -28.81 -26.38
C GLU A 14 -26.79 -27.72 -27.14
N LYS A 15 -28.09 -27.92 -27.38
CA LYS A 15 -28.94 -26.92 -28.02
C LYS A 15 -29.12 -25.70 -27.11
N LEU A 16 -29.35 -25.92 -25.82
CA LEU A 16 -29.46 -24.85 -24.83
C LEU A 16 -28.15 -24.08 -24.70
N ALA A 17 -27.01 -24.77 -24.62
CA ALA A 17 -25.68 -24.14 -24.58
C ALA A 17 -25.44 -23.23 -25.79
N ARG A 18 -25.84 -23.68 -27.00
CA ARG A 18 -25.78 -22.85 -28.21
C ARG A 18 -26.69 -21.62 -28.13
N ILE A 19 -27.91 -21.77 -27.61
CA ILE A 19 -28.83 -20.65 -27.43
C ILE A 19 -28.24 -19.63 -26.45
N ILE A 20 -27.68 -20.06 -25.32
CA ILE A 20 -27.06 -19.18 -24.33
C ILE A 20 -25.97 -18.34 -24.99
N ARG A 21 -25.03 -18.99 -25.70
CA ARG A 21 -23.94 -18.28 -26.40
C ARG A 21 -24.44 -17.30 -27.46
N ALA A 22 -25.51 -17.63 -28.16
CA ALA A 22 -26.01 -16.82 -29.27
C ALA A 22 -26.96 -15.70 -28.85
N ARG A 23 -27.61 -15.81 -27.68
CA ARG A 23 -28.76 -14.95 -27.32
C ARG A 23 -28.59 -14.20 -26.02
N VAL A 24 -27.63 -14.56 -25.15
CA VAL A 24 -27.38 -13.83 -23.90
C VAL A 24 -26.24 -12.84 -24.13
N PRO A 25 -26.51 -11.53 -24.15
CA PRO A 25 -25.46 -10.51 -24.25
C PRO A 25 -24.52 -10.57 -23.05
N LEU A 26 -23.24 -10.29 -23.28
CA LEU A 26 -22.21 -10.33 -22.22
C LEU A 26 -22.41 -9.21 -21.19
N ASP A 27 -22.89 -8.06 -21.64
CA ASP A 27 -23.18 -6.84 -20.89
C ASP A 27 -24.60 -6.78 -20.32
N ALA A 28 -25.37 -7.87 -20.41
CA ALA A 28 -26.74 -7.88 -19.95
C ALA A 28 -26.82 -7.59 -18.44
N PRO A 29 -27.72 -6.69 -17.97
CA PRO A 29 -27.82 -6.32 -16.55
C PRO A 29 -28.26 -7.48 -15.65
N PHE A 30 -28.85 -8.53 -16.23
CA PHE A 30 -29.26 -9.75 -15.52
C PHE A 30 -28.22 -10.88 -15.57
N SER A 31 -27.06 -10.67 -16.23
CA SER A 31 -26.04 -11.70 -16.47
C SER A 31 -25.60 -12.41 -15.19
N LEU A 32 -25.32 -11.67 -14.11
CA LEU A 32 -24.93 -12.23 -12.82
C LEU A 32 -26.01 -13.17 -12.25
N ARG A 33 -27.26 -12.71 -12.18
CA ARG A 33 -28.38 -13.52 -11.67
C ARG A 33 -28.61 -14.74 -12.55
N PHE A 34 -28.49 -14.59 -13.86
CA PHE A 34 -28.63 -15.69 -14.81
C PHE A 34 -27.57 -16.76 -14.58
N VAL A 35 -26.28 -16.38 -14.52
CA VAL A 35 -25.18 -17.33 -14.24
C VAL A 35 -25.38 -17.99 -12.88
N GLN A 36 -25.76 -17.25 -11.85
CA GLN A 36 -25.99 -17.79 -10.51
C GLN A 36 -27.09 -18.87 -10.50
N GLN A 37 -28.24 -18.60 -11.12
CA GLN A 37 -29.35 -19.56 -11.18
C GLN A 37 -28.96 -20.79 -12.02
N MET A 38 -28.31 -20.58 -13.17
CA MET A 38 -27.86 -21.68 -14.02
C MET A 38 -26.83 -22.55 -13.31
N SER A 39 -25.80 -21.97 -12.69
CA SER A 39 -24.78 -22.71 -11.93
C SER A 39 -25.41 -23.55 -10.82
N ARG A 40 -26.40 -23.02 -10.08
CA ARG A 40 -27.11 -23.78 -9.04
C ARG A 40 -27.85 -24.99 -9.60
N VAL A 41 -28.54 -24.84 -10.74
CA VAL A 41 -29.23 -25.96 -11.41
C VAL A 41 -28.23 -26.99 -11.92
N LEU A 42 -27.15 -26.55 -12.56
CA LEU A 42 -26.14 -27.43 -13.16
C LEU A 42 -25.36 -28.23 -12.11
N ASN A 43 -25.02 -27.63 -10.97
CA ASN A 43 -24.34 -28.31 -9.88
C ASN A 43 -25.19 -29.42 -9.25
N SER A 44 -26.52 -29.33 -9.35
CA SER A 44 -27.42 -30.41 -8.87
C SER A 44 -27.44 -31.64 -9.78
N ARG A 45 -26.94 -31.53 -11.03
CA ARG A 45 -26.95 -32.61 -12.04
C ARG A 45 -25.68 -32.58 -12.92
N PRO A 46 -24.52 -32.99 -12.39
CA PRO A 46 -23.22 -32.80 -13.05
C PRO A 46 -23.02 -33.66 -14.31
N GLU A 47 -23.71 -34.80 -14.42
CA GLU A 47 -23.47 -35.84 -15.45
C GLU A 47 -23.60 -35.35 -16.91
N CYS A 48 -24.30 -34.25 -17.16
CA CYS A 48 -24.50 -33.68 -18.51
C CYS A 48 -24.29 -32.16 -18.57
N ALA A 49 -23.70 -31.55 -17.54
CA ALA A 49 -23.67 -30.10 -17.40
C ALA A 49 -22.51 -29.39 -18.13
N ALA A 50 -21.49 -30.15 -18.57
CA ALA A 50 -20.26 -29.57 -19.13
C ALA A 50 -20.49 -28.59 -20.29
N PRO A 51 -21.30 -28.88 -21.34
CA PRO A 51 -21.52 -27.92 -22.42
C PRO A 51 -22.17 -26.61 -21.96
N LEU A 52 -22.99 -26.69 -20.89
CA LEU A 52 -23.64 -25.52 -20.31
C LEU A 52 -22.65 -24.70 -19.47
N PHE A 53 -21.79 -25.33 -18.67
CA PHE A 53 -20.69 -24.61 -17.98
C PHE A 53 -19.80 -23.87 -18.98
N GLU A 54 -19.41 -24.53 -20.07
CA GLU A 54 -18.64 -23.90 -21.16
C GLU A 54 -19.38 -22.72 -21.80
N SER A 55 -20.71 -22.79 -21.91
CA SER A 55 -21.52 -21.67 -22.43
C SER A 55 -21.62 -20.49 -21.48
N LEU A 56 -21.46 -20.71 -20.17
CA LEU A 56 -21.50 -19.64 -19.15
C LEU A 56 -20.13 -18.96 -18.96
N ARG A 57 -19.02 -19.59 -19.37
CA ARG A 57 -17.67 -19.03 -19.18
C ARG A 57 -17.52 -17.60 -19.72
N PRO A 58 -17.97 -17.25 -20.95
CA PRO A 58 -17.89 -15.87 -21.43
C PRO A 58 -18.65 -14.86 -20.57
N LEU A 59 -19.80 -15.26 -20.02
CA LEU A 59 -20.59 -14.43 -19.10
C LEU A 59 -19.86 -14.24 -17.77
N LYS A 60 -19.28 -15.31 -17.20
CA LYS A 60 -18.42 -15.25 -16.02
C LYS A 60 -17.25 -14.27 -16.24
N SER A 61 -16.53 -14.41 -17.37
CA SER A 61 -15.44 -13.50 -17.73
C SER A 61 -15.92 -12.05 -17.84
N SER A 62 -17.08 -11.81 -18.46
CA SER A 62 -17.63 -10.46 -18.58
C SER A 62 -18.01 -9.85 -17.23
N ILE A 63 -18.59 -10.63 -16.31
CA ILE A 63 -18.91 -10.18 -14.93
C ILE A 63 -17.63 -9.71 -14.22
N ILE A 64 -16.57 -10.52 -14.29
CA ILE A 64 -15.26 -10.19 -13.70
C ILE A 64 -14.65 -8.94 -14.34
N SER A 65 -14.73 -8.81 -15.67
CA SER A 65 -14.22 -7.62 -16.38
C SER A 65 -14.98 -6.35 -16.01
N HIS A 66 -16.31 -6.40 -15.91
CA HIS A 66 -17.12 -5.24 -15.50
C HIS A 66 -16.83 -4.84 -14.05
N SER A 67 -16.66 -5.82 -13.16
CA SER A 67 -16.30 -5.58 -11.77
C SER A 67 -14.96 -4.84 -11.66
N LEU A 68 -13.94 -5.31 -12.40
CA LEU A 68 -12.63 -4.63 -12.46
C LEU A 68 -12.73 -3.21 -13.01
N ALA A 69 -13.48 -3.01 -14.10
CA ALA A 69 -13.65 -1.69 -14.70
C ALA A 69 -14.30 -0.69 -13.74
N ARG A 70 -15.30 -1.13 -12.96
CA ARG A 70 -15.93 -0.31 -11.92
C ARG A 70 -14.92 0.09 -10.83
N LEU A 71 -14.11 -0.86 -10.36
CA LEU A 71 -13.08 -0.57 -9.35
C LEU A 71 -12.03 0.40 -9.89
N HIS A 72 -11.53 0.18 -11.11
CA HIS A 72 -10.59 1.10 -11.76
C HIS A 72 -11.18 2.50 -11.91
N GLN A 73 -12.45 2.62 -12.29
CA GLN A 73 -13.12 3.91 -12.43
C GLN A 73 -13.13 4.71 -11.12
N ILE A 74 -13.32 4.07 -9.96
CA ILE A 74 -13.22 4.73 -8.64
C ILE A 74 -11.81 5.29 -8.43
N VAL A 75 -10.79 4.51 -8.79
CA VAL A 75 -9.39 4.93 -8.66
C VAL A 75 -9.02 6.04 -9.64
N GLU A 76 -9.53 6.03 -10.87
CA GLU A 76 -9.27 7.05 -11.90
C GLU A 76 -9.93 8.39 -11.55
N GLN A 77 -11.15 8.34 -11.01
CA GLN A 77 -11.91 9.54 -10.67
C GLN A 77 -11.40 10.24 -9.42
N HIS A 78 -10.62 9.55 -8.58
CA HIS A 78 -10.05 10.16 -7.38
C HIS A 78 -8.89 11.09 -7.72
N ASP A 79 -8.95 12.29 -7.16
CA ASP A 79 -7.84 13.25 -7.18
C ASP A 79 -7.10 13.19 -5.83
N PHE A 80 -5.89 12.62 -5.88
CA PHE A 80 -4.99 12.47 -4.74
C PHE A 80 -4.38 13.79 -4.24
N ALA A 81 -4.60 14.91 -4.94
CA ALA A 81 -4.26 16.23 -4.46
C ALA A 81 -5.29 16.78 -3.45
N THR A 82 -6.47 16.17 -3.36
CA THR A 82 -7.55 16.63 -2.46
C THR A 82 -7.38 16.13 -1.02
N VAL A 83 -8.08 16.75 -0.07
CA VAL A 83 -8.05 16.39 1.36
C VAL A 83 -8.92 15.15 1.67
N GLN A 84 -9.65 14.61 0.69
CA GLN A 84 -10.66 13.55 0.88
C GLN A 84 -10.10 12.12 0.81
N ASN A 85 -8.84 11.93 1.20
CA ASN A 85 -8.15 10.63 1.07
C ASN A 85 -8.75 9.53 1.97
N SER A 86 -9.29 9.88 3.14
CA SER A 86 -10.02 8.92 3.98
C SER A 86 -11.33 8.45 3.33
N VAL A 87 -12.07 9.37 2.71
CA VAL A 87 -13.31 9.07 1.98
C VAL A 87 -13.04 8.14 0.79
N PHE A 88 -11.93 8.37 0.08
CA PHE A 88 -11.49 7.49 -1.00
C PHE A 88 -11.22 6.06 -0.51
N VAL A 89 -10.48 5.91 0.59
CA VAL A 89 -10.19 4.58 1.16
C VAL A 89 -11.48 3.87 1.54
N ASP A 90 -12.39 4.53 2.26
CA ASP A 90 -13.66 3.94 2.68
C ASP A 90 -14.54 3.55 1.47
N MET A 91 -14.58 4.40 0.44
CA MET A 91 -15.33 4.15 -0.79
C MET A 91 -14.78 2.93 -1.53
N LEU A 92 -13.45 2.85 -1.71
CA LEU A 92 -12.81 1.76 -2.43
C LEU A 92 -12.94 0.43 -1.67
N VAL A 93 -12.71 0.45 -0.35
CA VAL A 93 -12.91 -0.73 0.52
C VAL A 93 -14.34 -1.23 0.41
N SER A 94 -15.33 -0.34 0.53
CA SER A 94 -16.75 -0.70 0.43
C SER A 94 -17.08 -1.30 -0.94
N ALA A 95 -16.54 -0.74 -2.02
CA ALA A 95 -16.76 -1.26 -3.37
C ALA A 95 -16.14 -2.65 -3.57
N ILE A 96 -14.92 -2.87 -3.08
CA ILE A 96 -14.26 -4.19 -3.13
C ILE A 96 -15.06 -5.23 -2.33
N GLU A 97 -15.46 -4.89 -1.11
CA GLU A 97 -16.26 -5.78 -0.25
C GLU A 97 -17.61 -6.12 -0.89
N GLU A 98 -18.26 -5.13 -1.51
CA GLU A 98 -19.52 -5.33 -2.23
C GLU A 98 -19.35 -6.31 -3.42
N GLU A 99 -18.33 -6.11 -4.25
CA GLU A 99 -18.04 -6.98 -5.40
C GLU A 99 -17.67 -8.40 -4.95
N MET A 100 -16.85 -8.54 -3.90
CA MET A 100 -16.52 -9.83 -3.30
C MET A 100 -17.77 -10.56 -2.80
N LYS A 101 -18.65 -9.87 -2.06
CA LYS A 101 -19.88 -10.43 -1.51
C LYS A 101 -20.85 -10.89 -2.61
N ARG A 102 -20.94 -10.16 -3.72
CA ARG A 102 -21.79 -10.52 -4.87
C ARG A 102 -21.38 -11.84 -5.53
N LEU A 103 -20.13 -12.26 -5.37
CA LEU A 103 -19.53 -13.43 -6.02
C LEU A 103 -19.27 -14.60 -5.05
N GLU A 104 -19.67 -14.49 -3.78
CA GLU A 104 -19.43 -15.50 -2.74
C GLU A 104 -20.00 -16.89 -3.03
N TRP A 105 -21.02 -16.96 -3.87
CA TRP A 105 -21.69 -18.21 -4.23
C TRP A 105 -20.89 -19.09 -5.20
N ASP A 106 -19.81 -18.58 -5.82
CA ASP A 106 -18.96 -19.31 -6.77
C ASP A 106 -17.48 -19.10 -6.45
N MET A 107 -16.80 -20.20 -6.08
CA MET A 107 -15.41 -20.17 -5.65
C MET A 107 -14.43 -19.72 -6.75
N GLU A 108 -14.72 -20.04 -8.01
CA GLU A 108 -13.90 -19.64 -9.16
C GLU A 108 -14.02 -18.13 -9.38
N LEU A 109 -15.25 -17.61 -9.38
CA LEU A 109 -15.50 -16.16 -9.49
C LEU A 109 -14.92 -15.39 -8.31
N ARG A 110 -15.02 -15.93 -7.08
CA ARG A 110 -14.40 -15.33 -5.89
C ARG A 110 -12.88 -15.26 -6.01
N ALA A 111 -12.23 -16.33 -6.50
CA ALA A 111 -10.78 -16.34 -6.70
C ALA A 111 -10.34 -15.33 -7.78
N GLU A 112 -11.07 -15.25 -8.90
CA GLU A 112 -10.81 -14.23 -9.93
C GLU A 112 -11.06 -12.80 -9.39
N MET A 113 -12.07 -12.62 -8.54
CA MET A 113 -12.32 -11.34 -7.90
C MET A 113 -11.19 -10.92 -6.96
N GLN A 114 -10.58 -11.86 -6.22
CA GLN A 114 -9.38 -11.57 -5.42
C GLN A 114 -8.21 -11.09 -6.30
N LYS A 115 -8.03 -11.67 -7.49
CA LYS A 115 -7.04 -11.18 -8.47
C LYS A 115 -7.40 -9.79 -8.99
N ASN A 116 -8.68 -9.49 -9.18
CA ASN A 116 -9.13 -8.15 -9.55
C ASN A 116 -8.89 -7.13 -8.43
N THR A 117 -9.12 -7.50 -7.18
CA THR A 117 -8.76 -6.67 -6.01
C THR A 117 -7.27 -6.34 -6.05
N GLN A 118 -6.41 -7.34 -6.27
CA GLN A 118 -4.97 -7.11 -6.43
C GLN A 118 -4.67 -6.13 -7.56
N LYS A 119 -5.19 -6.35 -8.78
CA LYS A 119 -4.99 -5.42 -9.92
C LYS A 119 -5.43 -3.99 -9.62
N CYS A 120 -6.54 -3.83 -8.91
CA CYS A 120 -7.02 -2.53 -8.48
C CYS A 120 -6.05 -1.87 -7.49
N LEU A 121 -5.53 -2.61 -6.51
CA LEU A 121 -4.55 -2.09 -5.56
C LEU A 121 -3.20 -1.79 -6.23
N ASP A 122 -2.79 -2.58 -7.22
CA ASP A 122 -1.61 -2.31 -8.04
C ASP A 122 -1.77 -0.99 -8.81
N MET A 123 -2.97 -0.71 -9.31
CA MET A 123 -3.29 0.57 -9.94
C MET A 123 -3.23 1.73 -8.95
N VAL A 124 -3.75 1.56 -7.73
CA VAL A 124 -3.62 2.57 -6.67
C VAL A 124 -2.14 2.83 -6.38
N ALA A 125 -1.34 1.78 -6.16
CA ALA A 125 0.10 1.89 -5.90
C ALA A 125 0.81 2.74 -6.97
N LYS A 126 0.59 2.43 -8.26
CA LYS A 126 1.15 3.20 -9.37
C LYS A 126 0.74 4.67 -9.36
N ARG A 127 -0.51 4.97 -8.98
CA ARG A 127 -0.96 6.36 -8.85
C ARG A 127 -0.28 7.05 -7.68
N LEU A 128 -0.14 6.39 -6.53
CA LEU A 128 0.59 6.94 -5.39
C LEU A 128 2.06 7.20 -5.72
N GLU A 129 2.73 6.27 -6.42
CA GLU A 129 4.10 6.41 -6.92
C GLU A 129 4.26 7.64 -7.85
N SER A 130 3.28 7.91 -8.70
CA SER A 130 3.32 9.08 -9.60
C SER A 130 3.08 10.42 -8.89
N GLU A 131 2.44 10.39 -7.72
CA GLU A 131 2.01 11.58 -6.98
C GLU A 131 2.94 11.95 -5.83
N VAL A 132 3.69 10.97 -5.31
CA VAL A 132 4.64 11.19 -4.22
C VAL A 132 5.84 11.99 -4.71
N LYS A 133 6.26 12.97 -3.91
CA LYS A 133 7.42 13.82 -4.22
C LYS A 133 8.46 13.72 -3.12
N LEU A 134 9.44 12.83 -3.31
CA LEU A 134 10.54 12.60 -2.38
C LEU A 134 11.85 13.18 -2.94
N ASP A 135 11.81 14.43 -3.38
CA ASP A 135 12.99 15.18 -3.79
C ASP A 135 13.76 15.76 -2.59
N SER A 136 14.98 16.23 -2.82
CA SER A 136 15.85 16.76 -1.77
C SER A 136 15.16 17.86 -0.97
N GLU A 137 14.36 18.71 -1.62
CA GLU A 137 13.59 19.72 -0.93
C GLU A 137 12.62 19.06 0.03
N ASN A 138 11.68 18.22 -0.42
CA ASN A 138 10.63 17.63 0.43
C ASN A 138 11.13 16.67 1.50
N LEU A 139 12.36 16.17 1.39
CA LEU A 139 12.99 15.33 2.40
C LEU A 139 13.61 16.12 3.57
N LEU A 140 13.79 17.44 3.44
CA LEU A 140 14.28 18.26 4.54
C LEU A 140 13.22 18.46 5.64
N LEU A 141 13.52 17.98 6.84
CA LEU A 141 12.63 18.11 8.00
C LEU A 141 12.91 19.43 8.72
N GLY A 142 11.97 20.37 8.63
CA GLY A 142 12.02 21.66 9.28
C GLY A 142 11.12 21.74 10.50
N ASP A 143 10.98 22.93 11.07
CA ASP A 143 10.06 23.18 12.19
C ASP A 143 8.58 23.24 11.76
N ARG A 144 8.31 23.21 10.45
CA ARG A 144 6.97 23.29 9.86
C ARG A 144 6.82 22.27 8.74
N LEU A 145 5.59 21.77 8.59
CA LEU A 145 5.22 20.93 7.46
C LEU A 145 4.94 21.76 6.22
N ARG A 146 5.62 21.46 5.12
CA ARG A 146 5.22 21.95 3.80
C ARG A 146 4.02 21.18 3.28
N GLY A 147 3.29 21.81 2.37
CA GLY A 147 2.10 21.20 1.73
C GLY A 147 2.42 19.87 1.06
N ASP A 148 3.53 19.79 0.31
CA ASP A 148 3.95 18.56 -0.36
C ASP A 148 4.37 17.45 0.63
N GLN A 149 5.01 17.80 1.75
CA GLN A 149 5.32 16.83 2.81
C GLN A 149 4.05 16.25 3.44
N LEU A 150 3.09 17.12 3.76
CA LEU A 150 1.80 16.68 4.28
C LEU A 150 1.04 15.82 3.25
N LYS A 151 1.11 16.16 1.96
CA LYS A 151 0.55 15.35 0.87
C LYS A 151 1.21 13.97 0.86
N ASN A 152 2.54 13.88 0.88
CA ASN A 152 3.25 12.60 0.90
C ASN A 152 2.83 11.71 2.07
N TYR A 153 2.69 12.28 3.28
CA TYR A 153 2.28 11.50 4.46
C TYR A 153 0.85 10.98 4.32
N ARG A 154 -0.06 11.75 3.71
CA ARG A 154 -1.41 11.27 3.38
C ARG A 154 -1.41 10.18 2.31
N LEU A 155 -0.52 10.24 1.33
CA LEU A 155 -0.39 9.16 0.33
C LEU A 155 0.07 7.85 0.99
N LEU A 156 1.03 7.94 1.93
CA LEU A 156 1.45 6.80 2.75
C LEU A 156 0.30 6.27 3.61
N GLU A 157 -0.54 7.15 4.15
CA GLU A 157 -1.74 6.75 4.91
C GLU A 157 -2.75 5.97 4.07
N ILE A 158 -2.98 6.37 2.81
CA ILE A 158 -3.83 5.61 1.88
C ILE A 158 -3.27 4.20 1.67
N ALA A 159 -1.97 4.10 1.35
CA ALA A 159 -1.31 2.82 1.11
C ALA A 159 -1.44 1.90 2.34
N ASN A 160 -1.11 2.43 3.51
CA ASN A 160 -1.19 1.70 4.77
C ASN A 160 -2.62 1.22 5.08
N ASN A 161 -3.62 2.09 4.94
CA ASN A 161 -5.00 1.74 5.29
C ASN A 161 -5.58 0.69 4.34
N LEU A 162 -5.29 0.79 3.04
CA LEU A 162 -5.70 -0.22 2.06
C LEU A 162 -4.95 -1.55 2.27
N ALA A 163 -3.65 -1.49 2.56
CA ALA A 163 -2.85 -2.68 2.83
C ALA A 163 -3.28 -3.41 4.11
N ALA A 164 -3.66 -2.67 5.16
CA ALA A 164 -4.21 -3.23 6.38
C ALA A 164 -5.55 -3.97 6.15
N LYS A 165 -6.37 -3.50 5.20
CA LYS A 165 -7.64 -4.13 4.85
C LYS A 165 -7.50 -5.35 3.94
N PHE A 166 -6.56 -5.31 3.00
CA PHE A 166 -6.36 -6.38 2.00
C PHE A 166 -4.92 -6.89 1.95
N PRO A 167 -4.37 -7.43 3.07
CA PRO A 167 -2.94 -7.70 3.19
C PRO A 167 -2.41 -8.73 2.20
N SER A 168 -3.24 -9.67 1.76
CA SER A 168 -2.84 -10.70 0.77
C SER A 168 -2.88 -10.22 -0.68
N GLN A 169 -3.48 -9.05 -0.96
CA GLN A 169 -3.58 -8.45 -2.29
C GLN A 169 -2.74 -7.18 -2.42
N ALA A 170 -2.23 -6.63 -1.31
CA ALA A 170 -1.63 -5.30 -1.25
C ALA A 170 -0.11 -5.26 -1.40
N THR A 171 0.52 -6.27 -2.00
CA THR A 171 1.99 -6.36 -2.11
C THR A 171 2.61 -5.08 -2.71
N SER A 172 2.05 -4.54 -3.80
CA SER A 172 2.56 -3.31 -4.41
C SER A 172 2.41 -2.07 -3.52
N LEU A 173 1.35 -1.98 -2.71
CA LEU A 173 1.19 -0.88 -1.75
C LEU A 173 2.21 -0.96 -0.62
N LEU A 174 2.49 -2.18 -0.12
CA LEU A 174 3.52 -2.42 0.88
C LEU A 174 4.92 -2.10 0.36
N THR A 175 5.22 -2.46 -0.90
CA THR A 175 6.48 -2.08 -1.55
C THR A 175 6.62 -0.56 -1.67
N PHE A 176 5.59 0.13 -2.16
CA PHE A 176 5.57 1.60 -2.24
C PHE A 176 5.82 2.25 -0.88
N GLU A 177 5.16 1.76 0.18
CA GLU A 177 5.34 2.25 1.54
C GLU A 177 6.78 2.04 2.00
N GLN A 178 7.32 0.84 1.83
CA GLN A 178 8.68 0.49 2.23
C GLN A 178 9.74 1.33 1.51
N GLU A 179 9.61 1.52 0.19
CA GLU A 179 10.53 2.33 -0.61
C GLU A 179 10.48 3.80 -0.18
N SER A 180 9.28 4.34 -0.02
CA SER A 180 9.08 5.74 0.41
C SER A 180 9.65 6.00 1.80
N VAL A 181 9.37 5.12 2.76
CA VAL A 181 9.91 5.21 4.12
C VAL A 181 11.43 5.07 4.10
N SER A 182 11.98 4.15 3.30
CA SER A 182 13.42 3.98 3.15
C SER A 182 14.10 5.25 2.66
N SER A 183 13.56 5.91 1.62
CA SER A 183 14.07 7.18 1.11
C SER A 183 14.04 8.29 2.16
N ILE A 184 12.96 8.38 2.94
CA ILE A 184 12.83 9.36 4.03
C ILE A 184 13.87 9.09 5.12
N MET A 185 14.02 7.83 5.52
CA MET A 185 14.98 7.43 6.54
C MET A 185 16.43 7.68 6.10
N GLU A 186 16.74 7.47 4.82
CA GLU A 186 18.07 7.74 4.29
C GLU A 186 18.41 9.23 4.28
N ALA A 187 17.46 10.08 3.91
CA ALA A 187 17.66 11.54 4.02
C ALA A 187 17.88 11.97 5.48
N ILE A 188 17.11 11.40 6.42
CA ILE A 188 17.30 11.67 7.85
C ILE A 188 18.70 11.24 8.30
N ARG A 189 19.16 10.04 7.90
CA ARG A 189 20.52 9.57 8.19
C ARG A 189 21.58 10.52 7.65
N GLY A 190 21.43 10.98 6.41
CA GLY A 190 22.34 11.96 5.79
C GLY A 190 22.42 13.28 6.54
N SER A 191 21.28 13.81 7.02
CA SER A 191 21.25 15.01 7.85
C SER A 191 21.92 14.79 9.22
N VAL A 192 21.61 13.68 9.90
CA VAL A 192 22.25 13.30 11.18
C VAL A 192 23.76 13.19 11.01
N PHE A 193 24.23 12.51 9.97
CA PHE A 193 25.65 12.38 9.67
C PHE A 193 26.31 13.74 9.49
N THR A 194 25.68 14.63 8.72
CA THR A 194 26.21 15.97 8.44
C THR A 194 26.28 16.83 9.71
N ILE A 195 25.24 16.77 10.55
CA ILE A 195 25.20 17.47 11.84
C ILE A 195 26.32 16.94 12.74
N ILE A 196 26.43 15.62 12.96
CA ILE A 196 27.47 15.05 13.82
C ILE A 196 28.88 15.34 13.25
N ALA A 197 29.06 15.27 11.93
CA ALA A 197 30.34 15.57 11.30
C ALA A 197 30.82 17.00 11.54
N SER A 198 29.91 17.95 11.80
CA SER A 198 30.27 19.34 12.15
C SER A 198 30.99 19.47 13.50
N MET A 199 30.91 18.46 14.37
CA MET A 199 31.68 18.34 15.63
C MET A 199 33.16 18.67 15.43
N HIS A 200 33.77 18.20 14.34
CA HIS A 200 35.19 18.42 14.04
C HIS A 200 35.58 19.87 13.84
N ARG A 201 34.61 20.76 13.55
CA ARG A 201 34.82 22.20 13.38
C ARG A 201 34.40 23.00 14.61
N GLU A 202 33.46 22.48 15.39
CA GLU A 202 32.76 23.22 16.44
C GLU A 202 33.25 22.87 17.85
N MET A 203 34.03 21.79 18.00
CA MET A 203 34.65 21.43 19.28
C MET A 203 35.76 22.41 19.66
N ASN A 204 35.50 23.18 20.72
CA ASN A 204 36.40 24.22 21.22
C ASN A 204 36.73 24.11 22.72
N GLY A 205 36.26 23.05 23.42
CA GLY A 205 36.51 22.86 24.85
C GLY A 205 35.76 23.85 25.75
N SER A 206 34.65 24.42 25.26
CA SER A 206 33.80 25.32 26.04
C SER A 206 32.92 24.57 27.04
N LYS A 207 32.51 25.26 28.11
CA LYS A 207 31.56 24.72 29.09
C LYS A 207 30.14 24.78 28.52
N GLY A 208 29.54 23.61 28.28
CA GLY A 208 28.16 23.48 27.83
C GLY A 208 27.98 22.48 26.70
N ILE A 209 26.74 22.32 26.23
CA ILE A 209 26.40 21.45 25.09
C ILE A 209 26.98 22.06 23.82
N SER A 210 27.68 21.28 23.03
CA SER A 210 28.29 21.72 21.78
C SER A 210 27.23 22.17 20.74
N PRO A 211 27.53 23.14 19.85
CA PRO A 211 26.55 23.62 18.88
C PRO A 211 25.98 22.52 17.98
N TYR A 212 26.81 21.61 17.46
CA TYR A 212 26.35 20.44 16.69
C TYR A 212 25.36 19.57 17.47
N MET A 213 25.56 19.42 18.79
CA MET A 213 24.69 18.61 19.63
C MET A 213 23.36 19.32 19.89
N GLN A 214 23.38 20.65 20.05
CA GLN A 214 22.15 21.45 20.12
C GLN A 214 21.33 21.31 18.82
N GLU A 215 21.98 21.38 17.65
CA GLU A 215 21.31 21.18 16.36
C GLU A 215 20.80 19.74 16.21
N LEU A 216 21.56 18.73 16.66
CA LEU A 216 21.13 17.33 16.63
C LEU A 216 19.87 17.12 17.47
N LEU A 217 19.84 17.64 18.70
CA LEU A 217 18.68 17.56 19.58
C LEU A 217 17.46 18.26 18.97
N ALA A 218 17.65 19.45 18.39
CA ALA A 218 16.59 20.15 17.66
C ALA A 218 16.07 19.33 16.48
N TYR A 219 16.98 18.75 15.68
CA TYR A 219 16.63 17.93 14.54
C TYR A 219 15.90 16.64 14.93
N ILE A 220 16.29 15.98 16.02
CA ILE A 220 15.55 14.84 16.59
C ILE A 220 14.13 15.26 16.98
N GLY A 221 13.96 16.45 17.55
CA GLY A 221 12.64 17.04 17.81
C GLY A 221 11.80 17.21 16.53
N ARG A 222 12.41 17.71 15.44
CA ARG A 222 11.76 17.84 14.13
C ARG A 222 11.38 16.47 13.55
N ILE A 223 12.25 15.47 13.65
CA ILE A 223 11.92 14.08 13.26
C ILE A 223 10.67 13.62 14.02
N GLY A 224 10.63 13.76 15.34
CA GLY A 224 9.47 13.39 16.15
C GLY A 224 8.18 14.10 15.72
N PHE A 225 8.26 15.40 15.46
CA PHE A 225 7.13 16.19 14.95
C PHE A 225 6.63 15.70 13.59
N HIS A 226 7.52 15.48 12.63
CA HIS A 226 7.15 14.96 11.31
C HIS A 226 6.56 13.55 11.41
N PHE A 227 7.16 12.66 12.20
CA PHE A 227 6.66 11.30 12.41
C PHE A 227 5.29 11.27 13.08
N SER A 228 4.91 12.27 13.88
CA SER A 228 3.56 12.31 14.46
C SER A 228 2.44 12.31 13.39
N HIS A 229 2.75 12.73 12.16
CA HIS A 229 1.85 12.76 11.01
C HIS A 229 1.92 11.51 10.13
N PHE A 230 2.82 10.57 10.43
CA PHE A 230 2.88 9.29 9.74
C PHE A 230 1.80 8.33 10.27
N PRO A 231 1.35 7.37 9.44
CA PRO A 231 0.51 6.27 9.87
C PRO A 231 1.11 5.52 11.07
N SER A 232 0.28 5.15 12.04
CA SER A 232 0.73 4.56 13.31
C SER A 232 1.55 3.29 13.13
N THR A 233 1.18 2.44 12.19
CA THR A 233 1.91 1.24 11.78
C THR A 233 3.34 1.55 11.32
N ILE A 234 3.53 2.62 10.56
CA ILE A 234 4.86 3.08 10.12
C ILE A 234 5.65 3.66 11.30
N ARG A 235 4.99 4.40 12.20
CA ARG A 235 5.63 4.95 13.41
C ARG A 235 6.17 3.89 14.36
N HIS A 236 5.60 2.69 14.36
CA HIS A 236 6.03 1.58 15.23
C HIS A 236 6.99 0.60 14.54
N THR A 237 7.46 0.90 13.33
CA THR A 237 8.48 0.08 12.67
C THR A 237 9.81 0.17 13.42
N SER A 238 10.65 -0.87 13.28
CA SER A 238 12.02 -0.89 13.79
C SER A 238 12.89 0.24 13.24
N ALA A 239 12.43 0.97 12.23
CA ALA A 239 13.12 2.10 11.62
C ALA A 239 13.50 3.18 12.65
N LEU A 240 12.59 3.56 13.56
CA LEU A 240 12.90 4.55 14.60
C LEU A 240 13.92 4.03 15.61
N SER A 241 13.77 2.77 16.07
CA SER A 241 14.75 2.13 16.96
C SER A 241 16.13 2.07 16.29
N SER A 242 16.20 1.72 15.01
CA SER A 242 17.45 1.66 14.25
C SER A 242 18.11 3.03 14.05
N MET A 243 17.32 4.12 14.12
CA MET A 243 17.84 5.47 14.01
C MET A 243 18.58 5.89 15.28
N SER A 244 18.07 5.52 16.47
CA SER A 244 18.78 5.74 17.73
C SER A 244 20.14 5.03 17.74
N ASP A 245 20.17 3.76 17.32
CA ASP A 245 21.42 3.00 17.19
C ASP A 245 22.39 3.66 16.20
N TYR A 246 21.88 4.15 15.07
CA TYR A 246 22.67 4.86 14.07
C TYR A 246 23.26 6.17 14.60
N ILE A 247 22.46 6.99 15.31
CA ILE A 247 22.93 8.25 15.92
C ILE A 247 24.07 7.98 16.89
N ILE A 248 23.91 7.00 17.80
CA ILE A 248 24.93 6.62 18.77
C ILE A 248 26.20 6.13 18.05
N HIS A 249 26.03 5.27 17.05
CA HIS A 249 27.16 4.73 16.30
C HIS A 249 27.97 5.83 15.60
N ILE A 250 27.31 6.72 14.87
CA ILE A 250 27.97 7.82 14.16
C ILE A 250 28.61 8.80 15.15
N PHE A 251 27.95 9.10 16.27
CA PHE A 251 28.53 9.92 17.33
C PHE A 251 29.86 9.33 17.82
N ILE A 252 29.88 8.05 18.20
CA ILE A 252 31.09 7.37 18.69
C ILE A 252 32.20 7.40 17.63
N VAL A 253 31.87 7.05 16.38
CA VAL A 253 32.84 7.08 15.27
C VAL A 253 33.46 8.47 15.13
N HIS A 254 32.65 9.53 15.06
CA HIS A 254 33.18 10.89 14.91
C HIS A 254 33.94 11.36 16.15
N ALA A 255 33.46 11.08 17.36
CA ALA A 255 34.12 11.43 18.61
C ALA A 255 35.53 10.81 18.70
N THR A 256 35.71 9.55 18.26
CA THR A 256 37.03 8.89 18.27
C THR A 256 38.04 9.51 17.31
N LEU A 257 37.57 10.28 16.32
CA LEU A 257 38.39 10.94 15.32
C LEU A 257 38.77 12.40 15.68
N VAL A 258 38.17 12.97 16.72
CA VAL A 258 38.47 14.34 17.17
C VAL A 258 39.91 14.45 17.64
N ARG A 259 40.68 15.41 17.11
CA ARG A 259 42.07 15.67 17.51
C ARG A 259 42.36 17.18 17.59
N PRO A 260 43.18 17.64 18.57
CA PRO A 260 43.77 16.88 19.67
C PRO A 260 42.72 16.52 20.74
N LEU A 261 42.89 15.38 21.42
CA LEU A 261 41.97 14.93 22.48
C LEU A 261 42.45 15.42 23.85
N THR A 262 42.10 16.65 24.21
CA THR A 262 42.40 17.23 25.54
C THR A 262 41.36 16.80 26.58
N ASP A 263 41.66 17.00 27.87
CA ASP A 263 40.71 16.67 28.96
C ASP A 263 39.42 17.49 28.86
N LEU A 264 39.50 18.77 28.47
CA LEU A 264 38.34 19.63 28.21
C LEU A 264 37.46 19.08 27.07
N ILE A 265 38.09 18.62 25.99
CA ILE A 265 37.41 18.01 24.85
C ILE A 265 36.74 16.69 25.26
N ARG A 266 37.40 15.89 26.12
CA ARG A 266 36.83 14.64 26.64
C ARG A 266 35.63 14.89 27.54
N GLU A 267 35.72 15.88 28.43
CA GLU A 267 34.61 16.30 29.30
C GLU A 267 33.43 16.84 28.49
N GLN A 268 33.70 17.59 27.42
CA GLN A 268 32.67 18.09 26.51
C GLN A 268 31.98 16.94 25.74
N LEU A 269 32.72 15.98 25.20
CA LEU A 269 32.15 14.79 24.54
C LEU A 269 31.30 13.95 25.50
N HIS A 270 31.72 13.82 26.76
CA HIS A 270 30.94 13.14 27.79
C HIS A 270 29.63 13.89 28.05
N THR A 271 29.70 15.22 28.20
CA THR A 271 28.53 16.08 28.41
C THR A 271 27.55 15.98 27.24
N ASP A 272 28.04 15.98 26.01
CA ASP A 272 27.22 15.87 24.80
C ASP A 272 26.53 14.50 24.71
N LEU A 273 27.19 13.41 25.14
CA LEU A 273 26.62 12.06 25.11
C LEU A 273 25.54 11.84 26.19
N GLU A 274 25.64 12.51 27.33
CA GLU A 274 24.67 12.38 28.44
C GLU A 274 23.34 13.12 28.18
N LYS A 275 23.30 14.02 27.20
CA LYS A 275 22.16 14.91 26.91
C LYS A 275 21.31 14.40 25.76
#